data_AF-A0A4Y3PLG2-F1
#
_entry.id   AF-A0A4Y3PLG2-F1
#
_cell.length_a   1.000
_cell.length_b   1.000
_cell.length_c   1.000
_cell.angle_alpha   90.00
_cell.angle_beta   90.00
_cell.angle_gamma   90.00
#
_symmetry.space_group_name_H-M   'P 1'
#
loop_
_entity.id
_entity.type
_entity.pdbx_description
1 polymer ?
#
loop_
_entity_poly.entity_id
_entity_poly.type
_entity_poly.pdbx_seq_one_letter_code
_entity_poly.pdbx_strand_id
1 'polypeptide(L)'
;MAKREQVGAEELKNEQLAQEVEKEVRSIAQARAAYEQLMNEIRSYCQQARQLREQAEELQRSGRTDFHVSEEIQQLLKHAKHLDAVADQKYGLPRQQALELIDRLEQEASDCKQLVQYNQTVLTRQQQELEDAKAAAAKMVQDAEERLKQTRQVLAEKVTQLAELEGSGR
;
A
#
# COMPACT_ATOMS: atom_id res chain seq x y z
N MET A 1 26.81 19.77 -7.10
CA MET A 1 26.49 18.56 -7.88
C MET A 1 25.85 17.50 -6.98
N ALA A 2 26.53 17.03 -5.92
CA ALA A 2 26.00 15.99 -5.01
C ALA A 2 24.62 16.25 -4.36
N LYS A 3 24.28 17.51 -4.00
CA LYS A 3 22.96 17.85 -3.41
C LYS A 3 21.78 17.73 -4.40
N ARG A 4 22.01 17.83 -5.72
CA ARG A 4 20.94 17.70 -6.73
C ARG A 4 20.68 16.24 -7.09
N GLU A 5 21.70 15.39 -7.00
CA GLU A 5 21.60 13.95 -7.26
C GLU A 5 20.91 13.20 -6.10
N GLN A 6 21.08 13.64 -4.85
CA GLN A 6 20.37 13.06 -3.70
C GLN A 6 18.86 13.35 -3.73
N VAL A 7 18.45 14.58 -4.07
CA VAL A 7 17.03 14.96 -4.16
C VAL A 7 16.33 14.19 -5.28
N GLY A 8 16.97 14.03 -6.45
CA GLY A 8 16.41 13.23 -7.53
C GLY A 8 16.28 11.73 -7.19
N ALA A 9 17.17 11.19 -6.36
CA ALA A 9 17.09 9.79 -5.93
C ALA A 9 16.00 9.54 -4.87
N GLU A 10 15.71 10.52 -4.00
CA GLU A 10 14.59 10.45 -3.06
C GLU A 10 13.24 10.66 -3.75
N GLU A 11 13.15 11.58 -4.72
CA GLU A 11 11.95 11.81 -5.53
C GLU A 11 11.57 10.56 -6.35
N LEU A 12 12.55 9.91 -7.00
CA LEU A 12 12.32 8.66 -7.73
C LEU A 12 11.83 7.50 -6.85
N LYS A 13 12.34 7.39 -5.61
CA LYS A 13 11.88 6.37 -4.65
C LYS A 13 10.45 6.66 -4.17
N ASN A 14 10.12 7.92 -3.94
CA ASN A 14 8.77 8.32 -3.54
C ASN A 14 7.74 8.09 -4.66
N GLU A 15 8.13 8.33 -5.92
CA GLU A 15 7.29 8.02 -7.08
C GLU A 15 7.06 6.50 -7.24
N GLN A 16 8.08 5.68 -7.03
CA GLN A 16 7.96 4.22 -7.09
C GLN A 16 7.02 3.68 -5.98
N LEU A 17 7.17 4.17 -4.76
CA LEU A 17 6.29 3.83 -3.64
C LEU A 17 4.83 4.25 -3.90
N ALA A 18 4.63 5.45 -4.44
CA ALA A 18 3.28 5.92 -4.81
C ALA A 18 2.64 5.02 -5.88
N GLN A 19 3.42 4.57 -6.87
CA GLN A 19 2.94 3.64 -7.89
C GLN A 19 2.62 2.26 -7.33
N GLU A 20 3.38 1.75 -6.36
CA GLU A 20 3.10 0.46 -5.71
C GLU A 20 1.81 0.52 -4.89
N VAL A 21 1.63 1.58 -4.10
CA VAL A 21 0.39 1.81 -3.35
C VAL A 21 -0.81 1.95 -4.29
N GLU A 22 -0.66 2.67 -5.40
CA GLU A 22 -1.74 2.81 -6.38
C GLU A 22 -2.12 1.45 -7.01
N LYS A 23 -1.14 0.59 -7.28
CA LYS A 23 -1.38 -0.77 -7.79
C LYS A 23 -2.15 -1.61 -6.78
N GLU A 24 -1.75 -1.61 -5.50
CA GLU A 24 -2.45 -2.36 -4.43
C GLU A 24 -3.90 -1.89 -4.28
N VAL A 25 -4.13 -0.58 -4.20
CA VAL A 25 -5.48 0.00 -4.10
C VAL A 25 -6.33 -0.41 -5.29
N ARG A 26 -5.76 -0.39 -6.50
CA ARG A 26 -6.44 -0.81 -7.72
C ARG A 26 -6.79 -2.30 -7.69
N SER A 27 -5.87 -3.16 -7.23
CA SER A 27 -6.12 -4.60 -7.11
C SER A 27 -7.23 -4.92 -6.11
N ILE A 28 -7.26 -4.26 -4.94
CA ILE A 28 -8.36 -4.41 -3.96
C ILE A 28 -9.69 -3.98 -4.58
N ALA A 29 -9.71 -2.83 -5.25
CA ALA A 29 -10.92 -2.33 -5.90
C ALA A 29 -11.44 -3.29 -6.97
N GLN A 30 -10.55 -3.86 -7.79
CA GLN A 30 -10.90 -4.86 -8.80
C GLN A 30 -11.44 -6.15 -8.17
N ALA A 31 -10.81 -6.66 -7.11
CA ALA A 31 -11.27 -7.86 -6.40
C ALA A 31 -12.68 -7.66 -5.80
N ARG A 32 -12.91 -6.50 -5.17
CA ARG A 32 -14.23 -6.12 -4.62
C ARG A 32 -15.29 -6.00 -5.71
N ALA A 33 -14.97 -5.39 -6.84
CA ALA A 33 -15.88 -5.28 -7.97
C ALA A 33 -16.25 -6.65 -8.55
N ALA A 34 -15.26 -7.56 -8.68
CA ALA A 34 -15.50 -8.92 -9.13
C ALA A 34 -16.39 -9.72 -8.16
N TYR A 35 -16.18 -9.58 -6.85
CA TYR A 35 -17.05 -10.16 -5.83
C TYR A 35 -18.49 -9.64 -5.93
N GLU A 36 -18.67 -8.33 -6.11
CA GLU A 36 -19.98 -7.73 -6.24
C GLU A 36 -20.72 -8.20 -7.51
N GLN A 37 -20.00 -8.30 -8.63
CA GLN A 37 -20.54 -8.88 -9.87
C GLN A 37 -20.99 -10.33 -9.66
N LEU A 38 -20.17 -11.17 -9.02
CA LEU A 38 -20.53 -12.55 -8.69
C LEU A 38 -21.80 -12.62 -7.82
N MET A 39 -21.89 -11.77 -6.78
CA MET A 39 -23.06 -11.73 -5.91
C MET A 39 -24.33 -11.29 -6.65
N ASN A 40 -24.20 -10.35 -7.59
CA ASN A 40 -25.32 -9.90 -8.42
C ASN A 40 -25.76 -11.00 -9.40
N GLU A 41 -24.84 -11.76 -9.98
CA GLU A 41 -25.17 -12.93 -10.80
C GLU A 41 -25.94 -13.99 -9.99
N ILE A 42 -25.45 -14.34 -8.80
CA ILE A 42 -26.12 -15.31 -7.91
C ILE A 42 -27.55 -14.85 -7.61
N ARG A 43 -27.73 -13.58 -7.23
CA ARG A 43 -29.05 -13.01 -6.96
C ARG A 43 -29.96 -13.08 -8.18
N SER A 44 -29.44 -12.80 -9.37
CA SER A 44 -30.17 -12.87 -10.63
C SER A 44 -30.67 -14.30 -10.90
N TYR A 45 -29.81 -15.31 -10.76
CA TYR A 45 -30.22 -16.72 -10.91
C TYR A 45 -31.32 -17.11 -9.91
N CYS A 46 -31.17 -16.74 -8.63
CA CYS A 46 -32.18 -17.01 -7.60
C CYS A 46 -33.51 -16.28 -7.87
N GLN A 47 -33.47 -15.10 -8.49
CA GLN A 47 -34.68 -14.37 -8.87
C GLN A 47 -35.38 -15.04 -10.05
N GLN A 48 -34.64 -15.41 -11.09
CA GLN A 48 -35.18 -16.13 -12.25
C GLN A 48 -35.80 -17.48 -11.83
N ALA A 49 -35.12 -18.23 -10.97
CA ALA A 49 -35.66 -19.49 -10.43
C ALA A 49 -36.99 -19.28 -9.69
N ARG A 50 -37.12 -18.19 -8.91
CA ARG A 50 -38.37 -17.82 -8.24
C ARG A 50 -39.49 -17.51 -9.23
N GLN A 51 -39.22 -16.68 -10.24
CA GLN A 51 -40.21 -16.32 -11.27
C GLN A 51 -40.74 -17.54 -12.03
N LEU A 52 -39.88 -18.51 -12.34
CA LEU A 52 -40.30 -19.76 -13.00
C LEU A 52 -41.19 -20.62 -12.10
N ARG A 53 -40.93 -20.66 -10.79
CA ARG A 53 -41.81 -21.36 -9.84
C ARG A 53 -43.16 -20.65 -9.71
N GLU A 54 -43.16 -19.33 -9.67
CA GLU A 54 -44.40 -18.52 -9.65
C GLU A 54 -45.25 -18.78 -10.90
N GLN A 55 -44.63 -18.80 -12.08
CA GLN A 55 -45.32 -19.16 -13.33
C GLN A 55 -45.88 -20.59 -13.29
N ALA A 56 -45.10 -21.56 -12.80
CA ALA A 56 -45.56 -22.93 -12.65
C ALA A 56 -46.75 -23.03 -11.66
N GLU A 57 -46.73 -22.27 -10.56
CA GLU A 57 -47.83 -22.19 -9.61
C GLU A 57 -49.08 -21.54 -10.20
N GLU A 58 -48.93 -20.48 -11.01
CA GLU A 58 -50.06 -19.85 -11.71
C GLU A 58 -50.74 -20.82 -12.68
N LEU A 59 -49.96 -21.58 -13.45
CA LEU A 59 -50.48 -22.63 -14.32
C LEU A 59 -51.21 -23.71 -13.53
N GLN A 60 -50.67 -24.15 -12.38
CA GLN A 60 -51.34 -25.10 -11.50
C GLN A 60 -52.67 -24.55 -10.95
N ARG A 61 -52.70 -23.28 -10.54
CA ARG A 61 -53.90 -22.60 -10.02
C ARG A 61 -54.97 -22.38 -11.08
N SER A 62 -54.59 -22.34 -12.36
CA SER A 62 -55.54 -22.19 -13.47
C SER A 62 -56.52 -23.37 -13.61
N GLY A 63 -56.22 -24.52 -13.00
CA GLY A 63 -57.04 -25.72 -13.05
C GLY A 63 -57.04 -26.45 -14.40
N ARG A 64 -56.25 -25.96 -15.38
CA ARG A 64 -56.01 -26.65 -16.65
C ARG A 64 -55.14 -27.88 -16.40
N THR A 65 -55.60 -29.03 -16.86
CA THR A 65 -54.98 -30.35 -16.61
C THR A 65 -54.60 -31.08 -17.89
N ASP A 66 -54.71 -30.39 -19.02
CA ASP A 66 -54.29 -30.85 -20.32
C ASP A 66 -52.79 -31.17 -20.33
N PHE A 67 -52.43 -32.21 -21.10
CA PHE A 67 -51.08 -32.79 -21.10
C PHE A 67 -49.99 -31.74 -21.37
N HIS A 68 -50.25 -30.78 -22.27
CA HIS A 68 -49.32 -29.69 -22.58
C HIS A 68 -49.05 -28.78 -21.38
N VAL A 69 -50.07 -28.45 -20.59
CA VAL A 69 -49.89 -27.62 -19.37
C VAL A 69 -49.07 -28.36 -18.33
N SER A 70 -49.28 -29.67 -18.19
CA SER A 70 -48.49 -30.51 -17.28
C SER A 70 -47.02 -30.58 -17.70
N GLU A 71 -46.75 -30.69 -19.00
CA GLU A 71 -45.40 -30.69 -19.55
C GLU A 71 -44.71 -29.33 -19.34
N GLU A 72 -45.42 -28.22 -19.60
CA GLU A 72 -44.92 -26.86 -19.40
C GLU A 72 -44.54 -26.61 -17.93
N ILE A 73 -45.41 -26.97 -16.99
CA ILE A 73 -45.12 -26.90 -15.55
C ILE A 73 -43.84 -27.68 -15.20
N GLN A 74 -43.68 -28.89 -15.73
CA GLN A 74 -42.48 -29.70 -15.48
C GLN A 74 -41.22 -29.04 -16.05
N GLN A 75 -41.30 -28.45 -17.24
CA GLN A 75 -40.18 -27.75 -17.86
C GLN A 75 -39.79 -26.51 -17.05
N LEU A 76 -40.75 -25.69 -16.62
CA LEU A 76 -40.51 -24.52 -15.76
C LEU A 76 -39.82 -24.92 -14.45
N LEU A 77 -40.33 -25.95 -13.77
CA LEU A 77 -39.76 -26.44 -12.51
C LEU A 77 -38.37 -27.05 -12.71
N LYS A 78 -38.13 -27.77 -13.81
CA LYS A 78 -36.80 -28.30 -14.15
C LYS A 78 -35.82 -27.17 -14.40
N HIS A 79 -36.24 -26.12 -15.10
CA HIS A 79 -35.40 -24.97 -15.37
C HIS A 79 -35.10 -24.19 -14.08
N ALA A 80 -36.09 -23.97 -13.22
CA ALA A 80 -35.89 -23.35 -11.90
C ALA A 80 -34.85 -24.10 -11.06
N LYS A 81 -34.96 -25.44 -10.98
CA LYS A 81 -33.98 -26.28 -10.26
C LYS A 81 -32.57 -26.17 -10.82
N HIS A 82 -32.43 -26.05 -12.14
CA HIS A 82 -31.13 -25.86 -12.76
C HIS A 82 -30.51 -24.51 -12.36
N LEU A 83 -31.31 -23.43 -12.36
CA LEU A 83 -30.83 -22.11 -11.96
C LEU A 83 -30.43 -22.07 -10.48
N ASP A 84 -31.17 -22.75 -9.60
CA ASP A 84 -30.78 -22.89 -8.18
C ASP A 84 -29.42 -23.59 -8.05
N ALA A 85 -29.21 -24.70 -8.77
CA ALA A 85 -27.95 -25.43 -8.72
C ALA A 85 -26.77 -24.58 -9.22
N VAL A 86 -26.99 -23.73 -10.23
CA VAL A 86 -25.98 -22.78 -10.73
C VAL A 86 -25.69 -21.70 -9.67
N ALA A 87 -26.72 -21.16 -9.02
CA ALA A 87 -26.57 -20.19 -7.94
C ALA A 87 -25.78 -20.77 -6.76
N ASP A 88 -26.11 -22.00 -6.34
CA ASP A 88 -25.43 -22.72 -5.26
C ASP A 88 -23.97 -23.00 -5.60
N GLN A 89 -23.68 -23.44 -6.83
CA GLN A 89 -22.32 -23.66 -7.30
C GLN A 89 -21.48 -22.38 -7.23
N LYS A 90 -22.05 -21.24 -7.65
CA LYS A 90 -21.40 -19.93 -7.59
C LYS A 90 -21.26 -19.40 -6.15
N TYR A 91 -22.23 -19.69 -5.29
CA TYR A 91 -22.21 -19.29 -3.89
C TYR A 91 -21.21 -20.08 -3.04
N GLY A 92 -20.83 -21.29 -3.48
CA GLY A 92 -19.83 -22.13 -2.84
C GLY A 92 -18.40 -21.61 -3.04
N LEU A 93 -17.56 -22.42 -3.68
CA LEU A 93 -16.12 -22.16 -3.80
C LEU A 93 -15.77 -20.79 -4.43
N PRO A 94 -16.44 -20.33 -5.52
CA PRO A 94 -16.07 -19.06 -6.16
C PRO A 94 -16.24 -17.85 -5.24
N ARG A 95 -17.34 -17.81 -4.46
CA ARG A 95 -17.58 -16.74 -3.49
C ARG A 95 -16.52 -16.75 -2.38
N GLN A 96 -16.19 -17.92 -1.87
CA GLN A 96 -15.15 -18.06 -0.84
C GLN A 96 -13.79 -17.60 -1.35
N GLN A 97 -13.38 -18.03 -2.55
CA GLN A 97 -12.12 -17.62 -3.17
C GLN A 97 -12.04 -16.11 -3.38
N ALA A 98 -13.14 -15.46 -3.76
CA ALA A 98 -13.19 -14.01 -3.91
C ALA A 98 -12.99 -13.28 -2.57
N LEU A 99 -13.60 -13.77 -1.49
CA LEU A 99 -13.40 -13.22 -0.14
C LEU A 99 -11.97 -13.43 0.34
N GLU A 100 -11.42 -14.64 0.20
CA GLU A 100 -10.03 -14.95 0.56
C GLU A 100 -9.01 -14.13 -0.22
N LEU A 101 -9.31 -13.75 -1.46
CA LEU A 101 -8.47 -12.83 -2.23
C LEU A 101 -8.53 -11.41 -1.67
N ILE A 102 -9.73 -10.91 -1.36
CA ILE A 102 -9.91 -9.58 -0.78
C ILE A 102 -9.19 -9.49 0.57
N ASP A 103 -9.39 -10.47 1.46
CA ASP A 103 -8.77 -10.49 2.79
C ASP A 103 -7.24 -10.49 2.70
N ARG A 104 -6.66 -11.28 1.78
CA ARG A 104 -5.22 -11.30 1.55
C ARG A 104 -4.69 -9.96 1.08
N LEU A 105 -5.34 -9.35 0.08
CA LEU A 105 -4.92 -8.05 -0.45
C LEU A 105 -5.03 -6.94 0.60
N GLU A 106 -6.07 -6.97 1.45
CA GLU A 106 -6.23 -6.02 2.54
C GLU A 106 -5.16 -6.20 3.62
N GLN A 107 -4.78 -7.44 3.92
CA GLN A 107 -3.69 -7.74 4.84
C GLN A 107 -2.35 -7.25 4.27
N GLU A 108 -2.04 -7.55 3.01
CA GLU A 108 -0.82 -7.09 2.33
C GLU A 108 -0.73 -5.55 2.36
N ALA A 109 -1.81 -4.85 2.02
CA ALA A 109 -1.85 -3.38 2.07
C ALA A 109 -1.65 -2.84 3.50
N SER A 110 -2.19 -3.52 4.51
CA SER A 110 -1.98 -3.16 5.92
C SER A 110 -0.50 -3.33 6.32
N ASP A 111 0.12 -4.44 5.95
CA ASP A 111 1.53 -4.72 6.24
C ASP A 111 2.45 -3.70 5.55
N CYS A 112 2.19 -3.38 4.28
CA CYS A 112 2.87 -2.32 3.54
C CYS A 112 2.76 -0.96 4.25
N LYS A 113 1.56 -0.60 4.71
CA LYS A 113 1.34 0.65 5.46
C LYS A 113 2.16 0.70 6.75
N GLN A 114 2.23 -0.41 7.50
CA GLN A 114 3.03 -0.47 8.73
C GLN A 114 4.53 -0.32 8.44
N LEU A 115 5.03 -0.99 7.39
CA LEU A 115 6.42 -0.86 6.95
C LEU A 115 6.77 0.57 6.54
N VAL A 116 5.89 1.25 5.81
CA VAL A 116 6.07 2.67 5.43
C VAL A 116 6.18 3.55 6.68
N GLN A 117 5.29 3.38 7.65
CA GLN A 117 5.32 4.15 8.91
C GLN A 117 6.60 3.91 9.71
N TYR A 118 7.01 2.65 9.82
CA TYR A 118 8.27 2.28 10.48
C TYR A 118 9.47 2.95 9.80
N ASN A 119 9.58 2.79 8.48
CA ASN A 119 10.69 3.35 7.71
C ASN A 119 10.73 4.88 7.78
N GLN A 120 9.57 5.54 7.78
CA GLN A 120 9.49 7.00 7.92
C GLN A 120 10.00 7.47 9.29
N THR A 121 9.66 6.75 10.35
CA THR A 121 10.16 7.04 11.71
C THR A 121 11.68 6.86 11.78
N VAL A 122 12.20 5.79 11.20
CA VAL A 122 13.65 5.53 11.11
C VAL A 122 14.35 6.63 10.32
N LEU A 123 13.79 7.04 9.18
CA LEU A 123 14.36 8.08 8.35
C LEU A 123 14.44 9.43 9.08
N THR A 124 13.37 9.85 9.76
CA THR A 124 13.37 11.09 10.56
C THR A 124 14.44 11.05 11.64
N ARG A 125 14.60 9.90 12.32
CA ARG A 125 15.66 9.73 13.32
C ARG A 125 17.05 9.85 12.69
N GLN A 126 17.30 9.19 11.58
CA GLN A 126 18.58 9.24 10.88
C GLN A 126 18.92 10.65 10.36
N GLN A 127 17.92 11.39 9.91
CA GLN A 127 18.09 12.80 9.52
C GLN A 127 18.52 13.66 10.71
N GLN A 128 17.90 13.47 11.89
CA GLN A 128 18.29 14.18 13.09
C GLN A 128 19.72 13.81 13.53
N GLU A 129 20.06 12.52 13.58
CA GLU A 129 21.41 12.05 13.94
C GLU A 129 22.47 12.62 12.99
N LEU A 130 22.15 12.75 11.69
CA LEU A 130 23.03 13.37 10.69
C LEU A 130 23.22 14.86 10.95
N GLU A 131 22.16 15.61 11.24
CA GLU A 131 22.26 17.04 11.54
C GLU A 131 23.04 17.30 12.85
N ASP A 132 22.82 16.48 13.88
CA ASP A 132 23.57 16.54 15.13
C ASP A 132 25.06 16.27 14.90
N ALA A 133 25.39 15.26 14.09
CA ALA A 133 26.77 14.94 13.73
C ALA A 133 27.44 16.07 12.93
N LYS A 134 26.71 16.70 11.99
CA LYS A 134 27.20 17.88 11.25
C LYS A 134 27.48 19.05 12.19
N ALA A 135 26.58 19.34 13.12
CA ALA A 135 26.76 20.41 14.09
C ALA A 135 27.96 20.16 15.01
N ALA A 136 28.13 18.93 15.49
CA ALA A 136 29.28 18.53 16.30
C ALA A 136 30.60 18.69 15.52
N ALA A 137 30.65 18.21 14.27
CA ALA A 137 31.82 18.34 13.42
C ALA A 137 32.18 19.80 13.14
N ALA A 138 31.19 20.65 12.85
CA ALA A 138 31.40 22.08 12.64
C ALA A 138 32.01 22.76 13.88
N LYS A 139 31.51 22.42 15.08
CA LYS A 139 32.07 22.91 16.34
C LYS A 139 33.52 22.46 16.54
N MET A 140 33.83 21.19 16.27
CA MET A 140 35.20 20.68 16.41
C MET A 140 36.17 21.40 15.47
N VAL A 141 35.76 21.71 14.24
CA VAL A 141 36.56 22.48 13.28
C VAL A 141 36.79 23.89 13.82
N GLN A 142 35.74 24.56 14.30
CA GLN A 142 35.85 25.90 14.88
C GLN A 142 36.81 25.94 16.09
N ASP A 143 36.68 24.98 17.00
CA ASP A 143 37.56 24.86 18.17
C ASP A 143 39.03 24.63 17.75
N ALA A 144 39.26 23.83 16.70
CA ALA A 144 40.59 23.58 16.15
C ALA A 144 41.19 24.83 15.48
N GLU A 145 40.39 25.58 14.72
CA GLU A 145 40.79 26.84 14.10
C GLU A 145 41.18 27.89 15.17
N GLU A 146 40.43 27.96 16.26
CA GLU A 146 40.73 28.87 17.37
C GLU A 146 42.04 28.50 18.06
N ARG A 147 42.28 27.21 18.33
CA ARG A 147 43.56 26.72 18.89
C ARG A 147 44.74 27.03 17.97
N LEU A 148 44.58 26.86 16.65
CA LEU A 148 45.61 27.21 15.68
C LEU A 148 45.92 28.72 15.71
N LYS A 149 44.89 29.57 15.80
CA LYS A 149 45.06 31.01 15.92
C LYS A 149 45.83 31.39 17.18
N GLN A 150 45.47 30.84 18.33
CA GLN A 150 46.17 31.06 19.60
C GLN A 150 47.64 30.60 19.53
N THR A 151 47.87 29.40 18.98
CA THR A 151 49.23 28.86 18.82
C THR A 151 50.09 29.75 17.91
N ARG A 152 49.52 30.27 16.81
CA ARG A 152 50.22 31.21 15.91
C ARG A 152 50.59 32.51 16.62
N GLN A 153 49.73 33.04 17.48
CA GLN A 153 50.03 34.24 18.27
C GLN A 153 51.18 34.01 19.23
N VAL A 154 51.11 32.93 20.04
CA VAL A 154 52.19 32.57 20.98
C VAL A 154 53.51 32.33 20.24
N LEU A 155 53.47 31.64 19.09
CA LEU A 155 54.67 31.40 18.28
C LEU A 155 55.28 32.72 17.79
N ALA A 156 54.46 33.65 17.30
CA ALA A 156 54.92 34.96 16.85
C ALA A 156 55.60 35.74 17.99
N GLU A 157 54.97 35.78 19.17
CA GLU A 157 55.55 36.41 20.38
C GLU A 157 56.90 35.79 20.75
N LYS A 158 57.02 34.45 20.71
CA LYS A 158 58.26 33.74 21.02
C LYS A 158 59.36 33.99 20.00
N VAL A 159 59.01 34.07 18.71
CA VAL A 159 59.95 34.43 17.65
C VAL A 159 60.49 35.85 17.87
N THR A 160 59.63 36.81 18.24
CA THR A 160 60.07 38.17 18.57
C THR A 160 61.02 38.19 19.78
N GLN A 161 60.68 37.48 20.86
CA GLN A 161 61.54 37.36 22.05
C GLN A 161 62.92 36.78 21.73
N LEU A 162 62.98 35.74 20.90
CA LEU A 162 64.26 35.14 20.48
C LEU A 162 65.10 36.13 19.68
N ALA A 163 64.51 36.87 18.74
CA ALA A 163 65.22 37.87 17.96
C ALA A 163 65.81 39.00 18.83
N GLU A 164 65.09 39.43 19.87
CA GLU A 164 65.58 40.42 20.84
C GLU A 164 66.77 39.90 21.66
N LEU A 165 66.72 38.64 22.09
CA LEU A 165 67.81 38.00 22.83
C LEU A 165 69.05 37.80 21.96
N GLU A 166 68.88 37.41 20.70
CA GLU A 166 69.98 37.24 19.73
C GLU A 166 70.60 38.59 19.31
N GLY A 167 69.82 39.66 19.26
CA GLY A 167 70.30 41.02 18.98
C GLY A 167 71.03 41.68 20.15
N SER A 168 70.73 41.27 21.39
CA SER A 168 71.35 41.80 22.62
C SER A 168 72.69 41.12 22.99
N GLY A 169 73.12 40.13 22.20
CA GLY A 169 74.36 39.37 22.38
C GLY A 169 75.53 39.80 21.49
N ARG A 170 75.50 41.00 20.87
CA ARG A 170 76.62 41.57 20.12
C ARG A 170 77.22 42.79 20.81
#